data_AF-A0A834HUH1-F1
#
_entry.id   AF-A0A834HUH1-F1
#
_cell.length_a   1.000
_cell.length_b   1.000
_cell.length_c   1.000
_cell.angle_alpha   90.00
_cell.angle_beta   90.00
_cell.angle_gamma   90.00
#
_symmetry.space_group_name_H-M   'P 1'
#
loop_
_entity.id
_entity.type
_entity.pdbx_description
1 polymer ?
#
loop_
_entity_poly.entity_id
_entity_poly.type
_entity_poly.pdbx_seq_one_letter_code
_entity_poly.pdbx_strand_id
1 'polypeptide(L)'
;MSRPLCQNRLTGDEVEEELCNDSQKPDTTVVECNIHTCPPKWHTSDWGPCSVSCGGGSKLRQVDCIEESNNTKIKVSNNTCKAVGRK
;
A
#
# COMPACT_ATOMS: atom_id res chain seq x y z
N MET A 1 -5.25 -16.24 -1.02
CA MET A 1 -4.64 -17.05 0.06
C MET A 1 -3.50 -17.83 -0.56
N SER A 2 -2.28 -17.67 -0.07
CA SER A 2 -1.10 -18.30 -0.67
C SER A 2 -0.97 -19.73 -0.13
N ARG A 3 -1.03 -20.73 -1.02
CA ARG A 3 -0.75 -22.13 -0.70
C ARG A 3 0.77 -22.33 -0.71
N PRO A 4 1.40 -22.89 0.33
CA PRO A 4 2.82 -23.24 0.27
C PRO A 4 3.03 -24.29 -0.83
N LEU A 5 4.14 -24.17 -1.56
CA LEU A 5 4.55 -25.11 -2.60
C LEU A 5 5.92 -25.67 -2.24
N CYS A 6 6.11 -26.98 -2.40
CA CYS A 6 7.43 -27.57 -2.29
C CYS A 6 8.24 -27.18 -3.53
N GLN A 7 9.42 -26.58 -3.33
CA GLN A 7 10.30 -26.19 -4.44
C GLN A 7 11.72 -26.74 -4.27
N ASN A 8 12.35 -27.08 -5.39
CA ASN A 8 13.76 -27.40 -5.44
C ASN A 8 14.60 -26.14 -5.11
N ARG A 9 15.57 -26.26 -4.19
CA ARG A 9 16.40 -25.12 -3.76
C ARG A 9 17.41 -24.63 -4.80
N LEU A 10 17.77 -25.47 -5.77
CA LEU A 10 18.77 -25.18 -6.79
C LEU A 10 18.12 -24.69 -8.10
N THR A 11 17.02 -25.32 -8.50
CA THR A 11 16.35 -25.00 -9.77
C THR A 11 15.14 -24.10 -9.60
N GLY A 12 14.53 -24.08 -8.41
CA GLY A 12 13.29 -23.35 -8.14
C GLY A 12 12.03 -24.04 -8.66
N ASP A 13 12.15 -25.24 -9.25
CA ASP A 13 11.00 -25.98 -9.76
C ASP A 13 10.08 -26.44 -8.64
N GLU A 14 8.77 -26.38 -8.88
CA GLU A 14 7.77 -27.01 -8.02
C GLU A 14 7.93 -28.53 -8.09
N VAL A 15 7.97 -29.17 -6.93
CA VAL A 15 8.12 -30.62 -6.80
C VAL A 15 7.04 -31.19 -5.89
N GLU A 16 6.95 -32.51 -5.83
CA GLU A 16 6.00 -33.22 -4.97
C GLU A 16 6.22 -32.88 -3.48
N GLU A 17 5.13 -32.73 -2.72
CA GLU A 17 5.15 -32.32 -1.32
C GLU A 17 5.98 -33.27 -0.44
N GLU A 18 5.99 -34.56 -0.77
CA GLU A 18 6.72 -35.62 -0.06
C GLU A 18 8.24 -35.45 -0.12
N LEU A 19 8.75 -34.69 -1.10
CA LEU A 19 10.16 -34.37 -1.23
C LEU A 19 10.58 -33.21 -0.30
N CYS A 20 9.61 -32.50 0.29
CA CYS A 20 9.88 -31.49 1.30
C CYS A 20 9.97 -32.13 2.70
N ASN A 21 10.89 -31.61 3.50
CA ASN A 21 10.99 -32.00 4.91
C ASN A 21 9.84 -31.36 5.70
N ASP A 22 8.97 -32.19 6.30
CA ASP A 22 7.85 -31.73 7.14
C ASP A 22 8.27 -30.81 8.29
N SER A 23 9.48 -30.99 8.84
CA SER A 23 10.02 -30.12 9.90
C SER A 23 10.39 -28.72 9.40
N GLN A 24 10.52 -28.53 8.09
CA GLN A 24 10.81 -27.25 7.44
C GLN A 24 9.57 -26.64 6.77
N LYS A 25 8.43 -27.33 6.85
CA LYS A 25 7.17 -26.86 6.30
C LYS A 25 6.76 -25.58 7.03
N PRO A 26 6.47 -24.49 6.30
CA PRO A 26 5.92 -23.30 6.91
C PRO A 26 4.62 -23.64 7.63
N ASP A 27 4.39 -23.03 8.79
CA ASP A 27 3.10 -23.14 9.47
C ASP A 27 1.96 -22.81 8.50
N THR A 28 0.94 -23.65 8.48
CA THR A 28 -0.26 -23.45 7.64
C THR A 28 -1.17 -22.34 8.15
N THR A 29 -0.79 -21.68 9.25
CA THR A 29 -1.54 -20.55 9.80
C THR A 29 -1.41 -19.35 8.86
N VAL A 30 -2.55 -18.92 8.33
CA VAL A 30 -2.62 -17.66 7.58
C VAL A 30 -2.45 -16.53 8.58
N VAL A 31 -1.31 -15.85 8.52
CA VAL A 31 -1.09 -14.62 9.28
C VAL A 31 -1.51 -13.43 8.44
N GLU A 32 -2.33 -12.55 9.01
CA GLU A 32 -2.70 -11.30 8.36
C GLU A 32 -1.46 -10.39 8.25
N CYS A 33 -1.18 -9.91 7.05
CA CYS A 33 -0.17 -8.90 6.81
C CYS A 33 -0.82 -7.52 6.71
N ASN A 34 -0.06 -6.46 7.00
CA ASN A 34 -0.54 -5.07 6.97
C ASN A 34 -1.71 -4.79 7.96
N ILE A 35 -1.65 -5.40 9.14
CA ILE A 35 -2.65 -5.22 10.23
C ILE A 35 -2.65 -3.82 10.85
N HIS A 36 -1.62 -3.01 10.58
CA HIS A 36 -1.55 -1.64 11.05
C HIS A 36 -2.19 -0.70 10.05
N THR A 37 -2.82 0.36 10.54
CA THR A 37 -3.32 1.43 9.69
C THR A 37 -2.17 2.10 8.95
N CYS A 38 -2.41 2.45 7.69
CA CYS A 38 -1.44 3.23 6.94
C CYS A 38 -1.29 4.61 7.59
N PRO A 39 -0.07 5.16 7.70
CA PRO A 39 0.12 6.53 8.15
C PRO A 39 -0.70 7.51 7.30
N PRO A 40 -1.22 8.59 7.91
CA PRO A 40 -1.97 9.59 7.18
C PRO A 40 -1.08 10.26 6.14
N LYS A 41 -1.64 10.46 4.94
CA LYS A 41 -0.92 10.95 3.75
C LYS A 41 -1.64 12.14 3.15
N TRP A 42 -0.85 13.03 2.54
CA TRP A 42 -1.40 14.09 1.70
C TRP A 42 -2.03 13.49 0.45
N HIS A 43 -3.29 13.83 0.21
CA HIS A 43 -4.02 13.48 -1.00
C HIS A 43 -4.32 14.75 -1.79
N THR A 44 -4.03 14.69 -3.08
CA THR A 44 -4.27 15.81 -4.00
C THR A 44 -5.39 15.45 -4.95
N SER A 45 -6.37 16.34 -5.10
CA SER A 45 -7.36 16.22 -6.16
C SER A 45 -6.72 16.44 -7.53
N ASP A 46 -7.51 16.17 -8.57
CA ASP A 46 -7.18 16.63 -9.91
C ASP A 46 -7.03 18.15 -9.96
N TRP A 47 -6.24 18.61 -10.91
CA TRP A 47 -6.13 20.03 -11.21
C TRP A 47 -7.43 20.54 -11.81
N GLY A 48 -7.87 21.70 -11.31
CA GLY A 48 -8.93 22.48 -11.93
C GLY A 48 -8.52 23.04 -13.29
N PRO A 49 -9.46 23.75 -13.96
CA PRO A 49 -9.18 24.40 -15.22
C PRO A 49 -8.06 25.44 -15.08
N CYS A 50 -7.41 25.74 -16.20
CA CYS A 50 -6.45 26.84 -16.27
C CYS A 50 -7.19 28.18 -16.09
N SER A 51 -6.58 29.12 -15.38
CA SER A 51 -7.13 30.47 -15.20
C SER A 51 -7.31 31.24 -16.51
N VAL A 52 -6.57 30.86 -17.55
CA VAL A 52 -6.60 31.46 -18.89
C VAL A 52 -6.53 30.39 -19.97
N SER A 53 -7.02 30.71 -21.16
CA SER A 53 -7.00 29.80 -22.32
C SER A 53 -5.68 29.81 -23.10
N CYS A 54 -4.82 30.82 -22.93
CA CYS A 54 -3.51 30.91 -23.58
C CYS A 54 -2.51 31.72 -22.73
N GLY A 55 -1.21 31.54 -23.00
CA GLY A 55 -0.13 32.19 -22.23
C GLY A 55 0.18 31.52 -20.88
N GLY A 56 0.71 32.29 -19.93
CA GLY A 56 1.08 31.80 -18.58
C GLY A 56 -0.07 31.95 -17.58
N GLY A 57 -0.75 30.85 -17.27
CA GLY A 57 -1.84 30.79 -16.29
C GLY A 57 -1.51 30.01 -15.02
N SER A 58 -2.48 29.92 -14.11
CA SER A 58 -2.41 29.09 -12.91
C SER A 58 -3.54 28.07 -12.88
N LYS A 59 -3.33 26.97 -12.16
CA LYS A 59 -4.35 25.97 -11.85
C LYS A 59 -4.40 25.79 -10.34
N LEU A 60 -5.59 25.51 -9.83
CA LEU A 60 -5.80 25.20 -8.43
C LEU A 60 -6.14 23.71 -8.28
N ARG A 61 -5.73 23.11 -7.17
CA ARG A 61 -6.16 21.77 -6.76
C ARG A 61 -6.32 21.75 -5.25
N GLN A 62 -7.16 20.86 -4.76
CA GLN A 62 -7.35 20.65 -3.34
C GLN A 62 -6.28 19.69 -2.81
N VAL A 63 -5.80 19.97 -1.60
CA VAL A 63 -4.85 19.12 -0.89
C VAL A 63 -5.41 18.87 0.51
N ASP A 64 -5.74 17.61 0.78
CA ASP A 64 -6.28 17.17 2.07
C ASP A 64 -5.35 16.17 2.73
N CYS A 65 -5.27 16.22 4.06
CA CYS A 65 -4.67 15.14 4.81
C CYS A 65 -5.71 14.02 4.98
N ILE A 66 -5.40 12.82 4.53
CA ILE A 66 -6.30 11.67 4.63
C ILE A 66 -5.66 10.54 5.44
N GLU A 67 -6.48 9.89 6.26
CA GLU A 67 -6.18 8.61 6.89
C GLU A 67 -7.01 7.53 6.20
N GLU A 68 -6.40 6.38 5.93
CA GLU A 68 -7.03 5.26 5.24
C GLU A 68 -7.12 4.06 6.20
N SER A 69 -8.34 3.68 6.55
CA SER A 69 -8.64 2.56 7.45
C SER A 69 -9.73 1.69 6.84
N ASN A 70 -9.49 0.39 6.70
CA ASN A 70 -10.43 -0.56 6.11
C ASN A 70 -11.05 -0.08 4.78
N ASN A 71 -10.21 0.37 3.83
CA ASN A 71 -10.62 0.97 2.54
C ASN A 71 -11.48 2.24 2.62
N THR A 72 -11.62 2.82 3.81
CA THR A 72 -12.33 4.08 4.02
C THR A 72 -11.32 5.22 4.13
N LYS A 73 -11.48 6.26 3.31
CA LYS A 73 -10.64 7.46 3.33
C LYS A 73 -11.34 8.54 4.14
N ILE A 74 -10.68 8.99 5.20
CA ILE A 74 -11.22 9.99 6.12
C ILE A 74 -10.32 11.23 6.04
N LYS A 75 -10.92 12.40 5.80
CA LYS A 75 -10.20 13.67 5.89
C LYS A 75 -9.91 13.98 7.36
N VAL A 76 -8.63 14.16 7.69
CA VAL A 76 -8.15 14.46 9.04
C VAL A 76 -7.43 15.81 9.06
N SER A 77 -6.96 16.21 10.25
CA SER A 77 -6.23 17.47 10.42
C SER A 77 -4.92 17.50 9.64
N ASN A 78 -4.58 18.65 9.06
CA ASN A 78 -3.32 18.89 8.37
C ASN A 78 -2.08 18.63 9.24
N ASN A 79 -2.20 18.79 10.56
CA ASN A 79 -1.08 18.54 11.48
C ASN A 79 -0.74 17.05 11.57
N THR A 80 -1.70 16.17 11.33
CA THR A 80 -1.48 14.72 11.34
C THR A 80 -0.51 14.32 10.24
N CYS A 81 -0.68 14.81 9.01
CA CYS A 81 0.26 14.56 7.91
C CYS A 81 1.58 15.32 8.03
N LYS A 82 1.64 16.44 8.79
CA LYS A 82 2.91 17.15 9.04
C LYS A 82 3.81 16.37 10.00
N ALA A 83 3.22 15.71 11.00
CA ALA A 83 3.93 14.96 12.02
C ALA A 83 4.62 13.69 11.49
N VAL A 84 4.13 13.12 10.38
CA VAL A 84 4.66 11.89 9.78
C VAL A 84 6.08 12.08 9.19
N GLY A 85 6.54 13.33 9.03
CA GLY A 85 7.82 13.64 8.39
C GLY A 85 7.73 13.45 6.87
N ARG A 86 8.17 14.45 6.11
CA ARG A 86 8.35 14.28 4.67
C ARG A 86 9.61 13.44 4.49
N LYS A 87 9.49 12.23 3.94
CA LYS A 87 10.64 11.54 3.33
C LYS A 87 11.17 12.36 2.16
#